data_AF-A0AAJ0C5K0-F1
#
_entry.id   AF-A0AAJ0C5K0-F1
#
_cell.length_a   1.000
_cell.length_b   1.000
_cell.length_c   1.000
_cell.angle_alpha   90.00
_cell.angle_beta   90.00
_cell.angle_gamma   90.00
#
_symmetry.space_group_name_H-M   'P 1'
#
loop_
_entity.id
_entity.type
_entity.pdbx_description
1 polymer ?
#
loop_
_entity_poly.entity_id
_entity_poly.type
_entity_poly.pdbx_seq_one_letter_code
_entity_poly.pdbx_strand_id
1 'polypeptide(L)'
;MAVGKNKRLSKGKKGLKKKTQDPFARKDWYGIKAPAPFNIRDVGKTLVNRTTGLKNANDALKGRIIEVSLADLQRDEDHAFRKIKLRVDEVQGKNCLTNFHGLDFTSDKLRSLVRKWQTLIEANVTVKTTDDYLLRLFAIAFTKRRPNQIKKTTYAASSQIRAIRRKMTEIIQREASSCTLTQLTSKLIPEVIGREIEKATQGIYPLQNVHIRKVKLLKQPKFDLGALMALHGESTTDEQGQKIEREFKERVLEEPMASDESLPTLKILLIGPSGAGKSALLTRYCDDEFDPDSSAATIGIDFKTKRVAVRGTPYRLNLFDTAGQERFRTLSTSFYRGAHGVILVYDISSRASFLSMEKWFDEAEANTVPGVALYLVGAKLDKASSSTSSSPSSSETTPSGRAVSTDEGAALARARGAAGFCEASARTRENVRRPFVEVVDRVVRSPDLLAAVAAGRAPGTVAVGGGGRGGGYSSVCSC
;
A
#
# COMPACT_ATOMS: atom_id res chain seq x y z
N MET A 1 14.80 -80.53 68.54
CA MET A 1 14.98 -80.36 67.07
C MET A 1 13.86 -79.49 66.51
N ALA A 2 14.23 -78.64 65.55
CA ALA A 2 13.40 -77.94 64.57
C ALA A 2 12.44 -76.82 65.05
N VAL A 3 12.90 -75.59 64.80
CA VAL A 3 12.11 -74.36 64.68
C VAL A 3 11.06 -74.54 63.57
N GLY A 4 9.78 -74.55 63.96
CA GLY A 4 8.61 -74.68 63.08
C GLY A 4 8.06 -73.34 62.61
N LYS A 5 7.84 -73.25 61.30
CA LYS A 5 7.45 -72.09 60.49
C LYS A 5 6.07 -71.51 60.86
N ASN A 6 5.96 -70.18 60.87
CA ASN A 6 4.88 -69.51 60.13
C ASN A 6 5.31 -68.13 59.59
N LYS A 7 5.64 -68.12 58.30
CA LYS A 7 5.72 -66.93 57.44
C LYS A 7 4.30 -66.50 57.12
N ARG A 8 3.87 -65.31 57.57
CA ARG A 8 2.89 -64.46 56.86
C ARG A 8 2.76 -63.07 57.50
N LEU A 9 3.83 -62.29 57.44
CA LEU A 9 3.70 -60.84 57.38
C LEU A 9 3.56 -60.46 55.91
N SER A 10 2.36 -60.03 55.53
CA SER A 10 2.05 -59.50 54.21
C SER A 10 3.06 -58.40 53.88
N LYS A 11 3.91 -58.66 52.87
CA LYS A 11 4.82 -57.66 52.30
C LYS A 11 4.03 -56.39 52.03
N GLY A 12 4.42 -55.29 52.68
CA GLY A 12 3.93 -53.96 52.37
C GLY A 12 4.01 -53.74 50.86
N LYS A 13 2.90 -53.30 50.26
CA LYS A 13 2.82 -52.87 48.86
C LYS A 13 3.96 -51.89 48.62
N LYS A 14 5.04 -52.35 47.95
CA LYS A 14 6.06 -51.47 47.39
C LYS A 14 5.32 -50.43 46.57
N GLY A 15 5.45 -49.16 46.95
CA GLY A 15 4.82 -48.03 46.28
C GLY A 15 4.98 -48.19 44.77
N LEU A 16 3.86 -48.19 44.06
CA LEU A 16 3.81 -48.28 42.62
C LEU A 16 4.77 -47.21 42.07
N LYS A 17 5.91 -47.61 41.48
CA LYS A 17 6.81 -46.68 40.81
C LYS A 17 5.94 -45.95 39.78
N LYS A 18 5.69 -44.66 39.98
CA LYS A 18 4.97 -43.82 39.00
C LYS A 18 5.66 -44.05 37.65
N LYS A 19 4.93 -44.62 36.69
CA LYS A 19 5.41 -44.76 35.31
C LYS A 19 5.96 -43.40 34.88
N THR A 20 7.21 -43.37 34.42
CA THR A 20 7.79 -42.18 33.80
C THR A 20 6.98 -41.88 32.56
N GLN A 21 6.06 -40.92 32.67
CA GLN A 21 5.21 -40.46 31.58
C GLN A 21 5.83 -39.21 30.97
N ASP A 22 5.83 -39.12 29.65
CA ASP A 22 6.28 -37.92 28.94
C ASP A 22 5.51 -36.69 29.46
N PRO A 23 6.22 -35.64 29.93
CA PRO A 23 5.61 -34.38 30.34
C PRO A 23 4.66 -33.76 29.28
N PHE A 24 4.91 -33.95 27.99
CA PHE A 24 4.06 -33.41 26.92
C PHE A 24 2.72 -34.15 26.80
N ALA A 25 2.63 -35.42 27.20
CA ALA A 25 1.38 -36.17 27.21
C ALA A 25 0.35 -35.62 28.22
N ARG A 26 0.80 -34.79 29.16
CA ARG A 26 -0.05 -34.13 30.18
C ARG A 26 -0.46 -32.71 29.80
N LYS A 27 -0.14 -32.25 28.60
CA LYS A 27 -0.43 -30.89 28.13
C LYS A 27 -1.50 -30.88 27.05
N ASP A 28 -2.27 -29.81 27.03
CA ASP A 28 -3.26 -29.51 26.00
C ASP A 28 -2.85 -28.26 25.23
N TRP A 29 -3.22 -28.26 23.95
CA TRP A 29 -2.97 -27.16 23.01
C TRP A 29 -4.17 -26.20 22.98
N TYR A 30 -3.85 -24.91 23.01
CA TYR A 30 -4.79 -23.80 22.92
C TYR A 30 -4.38 -22.88 21.76
N GLY A 31 -5.33 -22.46 20.94
CA GLY A 31 -5.15 -21.46 19.90
C GLY A 31 -5.19 -20.04 20.47
N ILE A 32 -4.36 -19.14 19.96
CA ILE A 32 -4.33 -17.73 20.36
C ILE A 32 -5.05 -16.91 19.29
N LYS A 33 -6.10 -16.19 19.70
CA LYS A 33 -6.92 -15.36 18.83
C LYS A 33 -6.63 -13.87 19.05
N ALA A 34 -6.26 -13.17 17.99
CA ALA A 34 -6.09 -11.72 17.94
C ALA A 34 -7.46 -11.01 17.83
N PRO A 35 -7.58 -9.79 18.38
CA PRO A 35 -8.83 -9.02 18.33
C PRO A 35 -9.14 -8.49 16.93
N ALA A 36 -10.39 -8.07 16.69
CA ALA A 36 -10.90 -7.58 15.41
C ALA A 36 -10.08 -6.52 14.64
N PRO A 37 -9.31 -5.60 15.28
CA PRO A 37 -8.51 -4.61 14.54
C PRO A 37 -7.41 -5.20 13.65
N PHE A 38 -7.05 -6.47 13.83
CA PHE A 38 -6.02 -7.14 13.03
C PHE A 38 -6.66 -7.99 11.93
N ASN A 39 -6.01 -8.06 10.76
CA ASN A 39 -6.52 -8.85 9.64
C ASN A 39 -6.56 -10.34 9.95
N ILE A 40 -5.46 -10.88 10.49
CA ILE A 40 -5.33 -12.27 10.89
C ILE A 40 -5.75 -12.42 12.36
N ARG A 41 -6.76 -13.26 12.58
CA ARG A 41 -7.19 -13.65 13.92
C ARG A 41 -6.37 -14.79 14.52
N ASP A 42 -5.89 -15.73 13.71
CA ASP A 42 -5.11 -16.86 14.20
C ASP A 42 -3.62 -16.52 14.32
N VAL A 43 -3.18 -16.29 15.55
CA VAL A 43 -1.83 -15.82 15.85
C VAL A 43 -0.85 -16.99 16.03
N GLY A 44 -1.32 -18.05 16.69
CA GLY A 44 -0.47 -19.19 17.03
C GLY A 44 -1.11 -20.14 18.02
N LYS A 45 -0.29 -21.03 18.59
CA LYS A 45 -0.73 -22.03 19.56
C LYS A 45 0.16 -21.98 20.80
N THR A 46 -0.43 -22.23 21.96
CA THR A 46 0.29 -22.39 23.23
C THR A 46 -0.14 -23.69 23.90
N LEU A 47 0.73 -24.21 24.76
CA LEU A 47 0.53 -25.46 25.47
C LEU A 47 0.53 -25.22 26.97
N VAL A 48 -0.44 -25.82 27.66
CA VAL A 48 -0.59 -25.73 29.11
C VAL A 48 -0.93 -27.10 29.69
N ASN A 49 -0.57 -27.33 30.94
CA ASN A 49 -0.92 -28.57 31.64
C ASN A 49 -2.44 -28.76 31.64
N ARG A 50 -2.89 -29.99 31.42
CA ARG A 50 -4.28 -30.39 31.59
C ARG A 50 -4.78 -29.97 32.96
N THR A 51 -6.03 -29.53 33.01
CA THR A 51 -6.72 -29.27 34.27
C THR A 51 -6.72 -30.55 35.09
N THR A 52 -6.16 -30.50 36.30
CA THR A 52 -6.11 -31.64 37.23
C THR A 52 -6.45 -31.16 38.63
N GLY A 53 -7.53 -31.68 39.20
CA GLY A 53 -8.01 -31.29 40.53
C GLY A 53 -8.29 -29.80 40.62
N LEU A 54 -7.66 -29.12 41.58
CA LEU A 54 -7.82 -27.68 41.85
C LEU A 54 -6.99 -26.76 40.93
N LYS A 55 -6.15 -27.32 40.06
CA LYS A 55 -5.30 -26.54 39.15
C LYS A 55 -5.95 -26.48 37.77
N ASN A 56 -6.59 -25.35 37.47
CA ASN A 56 -7.22 -25.08 36.18
C ASN A 56 -6.22 -24.60 35.14
N ALA A 57 -6.32 -25.13 33.92
CA ALA A 57 -5.51 -24.67 32.79
C ALA A 57 -5.81 -23.21 32.42
N ASN A 58 -7.08 -22.79 32.54
CA ASN A 58 -7.54 -21.44 32.18
C ASN A 58 -6.86 -20.37 33.04
N ASP A 59 -6.74 -20.58 34.35
CA ASP A 59 -6.11 -19.62 35.26
C ASP A 59 -4.61 -19.46 34.97
N ALA A 60 -3.97 -20.53 34.49
CA ALA A 60 -2.58 -20.50 34.07
C ALA A 60 -2.35 -19.83 32.70
N LEU A 61 -3.39 -19.71 31.88
CA LEU A 61 -3.38 -19.05 30.56
C LEU A 61 -3.68 -17.56 30.66
N LYS A 62 -4.67 -17.18 31.48
CA LYS A 62 -5.05 -15.79 31.70
C LYS A 62 -3.86 -14.98 32.23
N GLY A 63 -3.73 -13.74 31.75
CA GLY A 63 -2.65 -12.83 32.12
C GLY A 63 -1.33 -13.05 31.37
N ARG A 64 -1.17 -14.09 30.55
CA ARG A 64 0.01 -14.24 29.70
C ARG A 64 0.04 -13.14 28.65
N ILE A 65 1.24 -12.61 28.39
CA ILE A 65 1.49 -11.61 27.35
C ILE A 65 2.27 -12.28 26.23
N ILE A 66 1.77 -12.12 25.01
CA ILE A 66 2.31 -12.70 23.79
C ILE A 66 2.79 -11.53 22.93
N GLU A 67 4.04 -11.59 22.47
CA GLU A 67 4.64 -10.59 21.60
C GLU A 67 4.70 -11.14 20.17
N VAL A 68 4.15 -10.40 19.22
CA VAL A 68 4.01 -10.82 17.81
C VAL A 68 4.38 -9.65 16.92
N SER A 69 4.95 -9.92 15.75
CA SER A 69 5.19 -8.89 14.74
C SER A 69 3.86 -8.40 14.16
N LEU A 70 3.74 -7.11 13.87
CA LEU A 70 2.58 -6.57 13.19
C LEU A 70 2.49 -7.11 11.75
N ALA A 71 3.62 -7.41 11.11
CA ALA A 71 3.64 -8.02 9.78
C ALA A 71 2.90 -9.37 9.74
N ASP A 72 3.09 -10.20 10.77
CA ASP A 72 2.43 -11.50 10.87
C ASP A 72 0.92 -11.36 11.11
N LEU A 73 0.46 -10.23 11.67
CA LEU A 73 -0.95 -9.97 11.93
C LEU A 73 -1.67 -9.32 10.73
N GLN A 74 -0.93 -8.60 9.87
CA GLN A 74 -1.49 -7.83 8.75
C GLN A 74 -1.17 -8.41 7.37
N ARG A 75 -0.20 -9.34 7.27
CA ARG A 75 0.43 -9.81 6.01
C ARG A 75 1.13 -8.70 5.22
N ASP A 76 1.67 -7.72 5.92
CA ASP A 76 2.39 -6.59 5.34
C ASP A 76 3.79 -6.49 5.93
N GLU A 77 4.80 -6.66 5.08
CA GLU A 77 6.22 -6.67 5.49
C GLU A 77 6.73 -5.27 5.87
N ASP A 78 6.11 -4.20 5.37
CA ASP A 78 6.56 -2.82 5.64
C ASP A 78 6.52 -2.47 7.13
N HIS A 79 5.63 -3.15 7.86
CA HIS A 79 5.41 -2.96 9.30
C HIS A 79 6.10 -4.01 10.19
N ALA A 80 7.03 -4.82 9.66
CA ALA A 80 7.69 -5.90 10.39
C ALA A 80 8.48 -5.45 11.63
N PHE A 81 8.92 -4.19 11.69
CA PHE A 81 9.67 -3.65 12.82
C PHE A 81 8.80 -3.35 14.07
N ARG A 82 7.48 -3.49 13.96
CA ARG A 82 6.54 -3.19 15.04
C ARG A 82 6.13 -4.48 15.74
N LYS A 83 6.28 -4.50 17.05
CA LYS A 83 5.91 -5.62 17.89
C LYS A 83 4.68 -5.26 18.71
N ILE A 84 3.62 -6.05 18.56
CA ILE A 84 2.38 -5.92 19.30
C ILE A 84 2.41 -6.90 20.47
N LYS A 85 2.03 -6.41 21.65
CA LYS A 85 1.84 -7.21 22.85
C LYS A 85 0.36 -7.42 23.07
N LEU A 86 -0.04 -8.69 23.03
CA LEU A 86 -1.40 -9.15 23.25
C LEU A 86 -1.47 -9.89 24.59
N ARG A 87 -2.38 -9.49 25.47
CA ARG A 87 -2.61 -10.18 26.76
C ARG A 87 -3.80 -11.11 26.61
N VAL A 88 -3.68 -12.35 27.10
CA VAL A 88 -4.81 -13.27 27.22
C VAL A 88 -5.67 -12.83 28.40
N ASP A 89 -6.89 -12.37 28.11
CA ASP A 89 -7.83 -11.93 29.15
C ASP A 89 -8.83 -13.04 29.49
N GLU A 90 -9.33 -13.78 28.49
CA GLU A 90 -10.29 -14.87 28.67
C GLU A 90 -9.96 -16.09 27.79
N VAL A 91 -10.42 -17.27 28.20
CA VAL A 91 -10.25 -18.52 27.44
C VAL A 91 -11.63 -19.13 27.19
N GLN A 92 -11.96 -19.37 25.92
CA GLN A 92 -13.21 -20.01 25.49
C GLN A 92 -12.89 -21.33 24.81
N GLY A 93 -13.29 -22.44 25.45
CA GLY A 93 -12.93 -23.77 24.99
C GLY A 93 -11.41 -23.92 24.86
N LYS A 94 -10.90 -24.11 23.64
CA LYS A 94 -9.46 -24.16 23.34
C LYS A 94 -8.89 -22.87 22.72
N ASN A 95 -9.67 -21.79 22.69
CA ASN A 95 -9.27 -20.51 22.13
C ASN A 95 -8.98 -19.50 23.25
N CYS A 96 -7.81 -18.88 23.21
CA CYS A 96 -7.42 -17.78 24.09
C CYS A 96 -7.76 -16.46 23.41
N LEU A 97 -8.69 -15.71 23.99
CA LEU A 97 -9.08 -14.39 23.52
C LEU A 97 -8.11 -13.34 24.08
N THR A 98 -7.52 -12.56 23.19
CA THR A 98 -6.49 -11.58 23.56
C THR A 98 -6.93 -10.14 23.40
N ASN A 99 -6.40 -9.26 24.24
CA ASN A 99 -6.61 -7.83 24.16
C ASN A 99 -5.26 -7.11 23.96
N PHE A 100 -5.30 -5.90 23.41
CA PHE A 100 -4.12 -5.08 23.22
C PHE A 100 -3.52 -4.68 24.58
N HIS A 101 -2.24 -4.98 24.78
CA HIS A 101 -1.52 -4.67 26.02
C HIS A 101 -0.42 -3.63 25.81
N GLY A 102 0.20 -3.61 24.63
CA GLY A 102 1.24 -2.63 24.34
C GLY A 102 1.82 -2.77 22.95
N LEU A 103 2.70 -1.83 22.62
CA LEU A 103 3.41 -1.76 21.35
C LEU A 103 4.86 -1.44 21.64
N ASP A 104 5.78 -2.09 20.95
CA ASP A 104 7.22 -1.82 21.01
C ASP A 104 7.83 -1.89 19.60
N PHE A 105 9.02 -1.34 19.44
CA PHE A 105 9.80 -1.45 18.21
C PHE A 105 10.85 -2.57 18.33
N THR A 106 11.24 -3.13 17.20
CA THR A 106 12.43 -3.97 17.12
C THR A 106 13.71 -3.14 17.39
N SER A 107 14.73 -3.78 17.95
CA SER A 107 15.96 -3.09 18.34
C SER A 107 16.80 -2.66 17.12
N ASP A 108 16.79 -3.47 16.07
CA ASP A 108 17.39 -3.22 14.76
C ASP A 108 16.83 -1.95 14.11
N LYS A 109 15.50 -1.79 14.01
CA LYS A 109 14.90 -0.59 13.43
C LYS A 109 15.26 0.66 14.22
N LEU A 110 15.19 0.62 15.55
CA LEU A 110 15.58 1.76 16.39
C LEU A 110 17.05 2.15 16.16
N ARG A 111 17.96 1.17 16.10
CA ARG A 111 19.38 1.42 15.85
C ARG A 111 19.63 1.94 14.42
N SER A 112 18.84 1.53 13.44
CA SER A 112 18.94 2.00 12.05
C SER A 112 18.46 3.45 11.87
N LEU A 113 17.43 3.86 12.61
CA LEU A 113 16.88 5.22 12.58
C LEU A 113 17.79 6.24 13.26
N VAL A 114 18.44 5.86 14.37
CA VAL A 114 19.32 6.74 15.13
C VAL A 114 20.68 6.86 14.44
N ARG A 115 20.77 7.84 13.55
CA ARG A 115 22.01 8.22 12.83
C ARG A 115 22.61 9.52 13.35
N LYS A 116 23.91 9.72 13.11
CA LYS A 116 24.60 11.00 13.36
C LYS A 116 24.08 12.11 12.43
N TRP A 117 24.40 13.37 12.74
CA TRP A 117 24.15 14.55 11.91
C TRP A 117 22.68 15.04 11.82
N GLN A 118 21.81 14.50 12.65
CA GLN A 118 20.41 14.91 12.80
C GLN A 118 20.06 15.01 14.28
N THR A 119 19.02 15.76 14.61
CA THR A 119 18.50 15.86 15.98
C THR A 119 17.47 14.77 16.21
N LEU A 120 17.60 14.05 17.32
CA LEU A 120 16.58 13.15 17.84
C LEU A 120 15.63 13.93 18.76
N ILE A 121 14.33 13.82 18.50
CA ILE A 121 13.28 14.46 19.29
C ILE A 121 12.42 13.37 19.90
N GLU A 122 12.42 13.30 21.22
CA GLU A 122 11.58 12.40 22.02
C GLU A 122 10.47 13.16 22.72
N ALA A 123 9.28 12.56 22.78
CA ALA A 123 8.14 13.04 23.56
C ALA A 123 7.43 11.84 24.21
N ASN A 124 6.91 12.03 25.42
CA ASN A 124 6.12 11.02 26.11
C ASN A 124 4.87 11.65 26.72
N VAL A 125 3.76 10.92 26.69
CA VAL A 125 2.47 11.39 27.20
C VAL A 125 1.78 10.26 27.94
N THR A 126 1.21 10.55 29.10
CA THR A 126 0.28 9.67 29.81
C THR A 126 -1.14 10.11 29.56
N VAL A 127 -1.92 9.25 28.91
CA VAL A 127 -3.30 9.55 28.48
C VAL A 127 -4.25 8.51 29.06
N LYS A 128 -5.44 8.96 29.46
CA LYS A 128 -6.57 8.09 29.78
C LYS A 128 -7.49 8.05 28.57
N THR A 129 -7.78 6.86 28.06
CA THR A 129 -8.73 6.62 26.96
C THR A 129 -10.18 6.71 27.45
N THR A 130 -11.14 6.70 26.53
CA THR A 130 -12.58 6.71 26.86
C THR A 130 -13.01 5.49 27.69
N ASP A 131 -12.36 4.34 27.48
CA ASP A 131 -12.68 3.08 28.17
C ASP A 131 -11.86 2.92 29.46
N ASP A 132 -11.38 4.03 30.03
CA ASP A 132 -10.63 4.08 31.29
C ASP A 132 -9.26 3.35 31.31
N TYR A 133 -8.70 2.98 30.16
CA TYR A 133 -7.30 2.52 30.09
C TYR A 133 -6.34 3.72 30.24
N LEU A 134 -5.36 3.58 31.14
CA LEU A 134 -4.30 4.56 31.33
C LEU A 134 -3.04 4.09 30.61
N LEU A 135 -2.69 4.78 29.53
CA LEU A 135 -1.59 4.44 28.64
C LEU A 135 -0.47 5.48 28.73
N ARG A 136 0.77 5.03 28.55
CA ARG A 136 1.93 5.91 28.32
C ARG A 136 2.48 5.68 26.92
N LEU A 137 2.33 6.67 26.06
CA LEU A 137 2.84 6.67 24.70
C LEU A 137 4.19 7.37 24.65
N PHE A 138 5.11 6.82 23.86
CA PHE A 138 6.43 7.38 23.57
C PHE A 138 6.53 7.59 22.06
N ALA A 139 6.76 8.83 21.65
CA ALA A 139 6.97 9.21 20.27
C ALA A 139 8.41 9.63 20.04
N ILE A 140 8.93 9.27 18.86
CA ILE A 140 10.24 9.66 18.37
C ILE A 140 10.09 10.34 17.01
N ALA A 141 10.94 11.32 16.74
CA ALA A 141 11.04 11.99 15.46
C ALA A 141 12.50 12.41 15.21
N PHE A 142 12.86 12.50 13.92
CA PHE A 142 14.17 12.97 13.50
C PHE A 142 14.03 14.17 12.57
N THR A 143 15.01 15.07 12.59
CA THR A 143 15.03 16.19 11.66
C THR A 143 15.32 15.73 10.23
N LYS A 144 14.56 16.26 9.26
CA LYS A 144 14.71 15.95 7.84
C LYS A 144 15.61 16.97 7.16
N ARG A 145 16.56 16.48 6.36
CA ARG A 145 17.44 17.32 5.56
C ARG A 145 16.65 17.98 4.43
N ARG A 146 16.88 19.27 4.18
CA ARG A 146 16.26 19.97 3.03
C ARG A 146 17.03 19.65 1.74
N PRO A 147 16.37 19.53 0.57
CA PRO A 147 17.04 19.18 -0.69
C PRO A 147 18.25 20.07 -1.01
N ASN A 148 18.13 21.38 -0.83
CA ASN A 148 19.17 22.36 -1.18
C ASN A 148 20.11 22.70 0.01
N GLN A 149 20.25 21.81 0.99
CA GLN A 149 21.03 22.07 2.19
C GLN A 149 22.52 21.75 1.99
N ILE A 150 23.35 22.79 2.01
CA ILE A 150 24.82 22.70 1.90
C ILE A 150 25.44 22.04 3.15
N LYS A 151 24.96 22.40 4.35
CA LYS A 151 25.45 21.83 5.60
C LYS A 151 25.17 20.33 5.67
N LYS A 152 26.19 19.54 6.03
CA LYS A 152 26.06 18.09 6.29
C LYS A 152 25.16 17.80 7.49
N THR A 153 25.10 18.72 8.46
CA THR A 153 24.33 18.57 9.69
C THR A 153 22.97 19.26 9.59
N THR A 154 21.96 18.64 10.20
CA THR A 154 20.58 19.12 10.25
C THR A 154 20.12 19.15 11.70
N TYR A 155 20.66 20.11 12.47
CA TYR A 155 20.31 20.26 13.88
C TYR A 155 19.22 21.31 14.06
N ALA A 156 18.19 20.97 14.84
CA ALA A 156 17.17 21.92 15.27
C ALA A 156 17.64 22.69 16.52
N ALA A 157 17.26 23.97 16.61
CA ALA A 157 17.57 24.77 17.79
C ALA A 157 16.77 24.27 19.02
N SER A 158 17.31 24.49 20.22
CA SER A 158 16.69 24.07 21.49
C SER A 158 15.26 24.58 21.65
N SER A 159 14.99 25.81 21.21
CA SER A 159 13.65 26.43 21.20
C SER A 159 12.69 25.70 20.26
N GLN A 160 13.16 25.34 19.05
CA GLN A 160 12.40 24.56 18.07
C GLN A 160 12.08 23.17 18.60
N ILE A 161 13.05 22.49 19.23
CA ILE A 161 12.83 21.16 19.84
C ILE A 161 11.73 21.24 20.91
N ARG A 162 11.74 22.26 21.78
CA ARG A 162 10.69 22.47 22.80
C ARG A 162 9.32 22.72 22.15
N ALA A 163 9.27 23.54 21.09
CA ALA A 163 8.03 23.81 20.38
C ALA A 163 7.46 22.56 19.69
N ILE A 164 8.31 21.76 19.05
CA ILE A 164 7.94 20.48 18.43
C ILE A 164 7.42 19.52 19.50
N ARG A 165 8.13 19.36 20.63
CA ARG A 165 7.70 18.48 21.72
C ARG A 165 6.31 18.86 22.25
N ARG A 166 6.04 20.16 22.44
CA ARG A 166 4.70 20.62 22.87
C ARG A 166 3.61 20.21 21.87
N LYS A 167 3.82 20.44 20.56
CA LYS A 167 2.88 20.01 19.52
C LYS A 167 2.71 18.49 19.47
N MET A 168 3.80 17.72 19.60
CA MET A 168 3.74 16.25 19.65
C MET A 168 2.88 15.80 20.84
N THR A 169 3.11 16.36 22.03
CA THR A 169 2.35 15.97 23.22
C THR A 169 0.88 16.34 23.11
N GLU A 170 0.56 17.50 22.53
CA GLU A 170 -0.80 17.99 22.33
C GLU A 170 -1.60 17.09 21.37
N ILE A 171 -1.01 16.76 20.20
CA ILE A 171 -1.66 15.89 19.20
C ILE A 171 -1.88 14.49 19.77
N ILE A 172 -0.85 13.91 20.41
CA ILE A 172 -0.98 12.58 21.03
C ILE A 172 -2.05 12.57 22.12
N GLN A 173 -2.12 13.61 22.95
CA GLN A 173 -3.13 13.74 24.00
C GLN A 173 -4.54 13.83 23.40
N ARG A 174 -4.73 14.66 22.37
CA ARG A 174 -6.03 14.85 21.70
C ARG A 174 -6.53 13.55 21.04
N GLU A 175 -5.66 12.88 20.30
CA GLU A 175 -6.02 11.65 19.57
C GLU A 175 -6.27 10.46 20.50
N ALA A 176 -5.48 10.33 21.58
CA ALA A 176 -5.62 9.19 22.49
C ALA A 176 -6.72 9.37 23.55
N SER A 177 -7.11 10.60 23.90
CA SER A 177 -8.19 10.85 24.87
C SER A 177 -9.59 10.73 24.26
N SER A 178 -9.71 10.98 22.96
CA SER A 178 -10.98 10.92 22.23
C SER A 178 -11.38 9.50 21.78
N CYS A 179 -10.44 8.54 21.83
CA CYS A 179 -10.64 7.20 21.29
C CYS A 179 -10.73 6.11 22.37
N THR A 180 -11.46 5.06 22.02
CA THR A 180 -11.43 3.75 22.71
C THR A 180 -10.07 3.07 22.51
N LEU A 181 -9.72 2.07 23.32
CA LEU A 181 -8.45 1.34 23.15
C LEU A 181 -8.36 0.68 21.76
N THR A 182 -9.49 0.18 21.28
CA THR A 182 -9.62 -0.47 19.97
C THR A 182 -9.41 0.54 18.84
N GLN A 183 -10.09 1.70 18.91
CA GLN A 183 -9.93 2.77 17.93
C GLN A 183 -8.50 3.32 17.92
N LEU A 184 -7.88 3.48 19.10
CA LEU A 184 -6.49 3.89 19.21
C LEU A 184 -5.56 2.87 18.54
N THR A 185 -5.80 1.56 18.74
CA THR A 185 -5.03 0.50 18.07
C THR A 185 -5.16 0.59 16.55
N SER A 186 -6.37 0.81 16.03
CA SER A 186 -6.60 1.02 14.60
C SER A 186 -5.93 2.28 14.04
N LYS A 187 -5.72 3.33 14.85
CA LYS A 187 -4.93 4.52 14.46
C LYS A 187 -3.42 4.27 14.52
N LEU A 188 -2.97 3.41 15.43
CA LEU A 188 -1.55 3.09 15.60
C LEU A 188 -1.00 2.28 14.43
N ILE A 189 -1.77 1.31 13.90
CA ILE A 189 -1.35 0.40 12.81
C ILE A 189 -0.89 1.18 11.56
N PRO A 190 -1.72 2.03 10.90
CA PRO A 190 -1.36 2.81 9.71
C PRO A 190 -0.54 4.08 9.99
N GLU A 191 -0.09 4.28 11.24
CA GLU A 191 0.72 5.43 11.66
C GLU A 191 0.05 6.82 11.50
N VAL A 192 -1.27 6.92 11.62
CA VAL A 192 -2.02 8.18 11.42
C VAL A 192 -1.49 9.31 12.30
N ILE A 193 -1.26 9.02 13.59
CA ILE A 193 -0.74 10.00 14.55
C ILE A 193 0.66 10.51 14.14
N GLY A 194 1.49 9.65 13.54
CA GLY A 194 2.82 10.05 13.06
C GLY A 194 2.76 11.07 11.93
N ARG A 195 1.89 10.82 10.94
CA ARG A 195 1.68 11.69 9.78
C ARG A 195 1.09 13.04 10.18
N GLU A 196 0.16 13.04 11.13
CA GLU A 196 -0.44 14.26 11.65
C GLU A 196 0.58 15.15 12.38
N ILE A 197 1.45 14.54 13.20
CA ILE A 197 2.56 15.24 13.84
C ILE A 197 3.50 15.84 12.78
N GLU A 198 3.86 15.10 11.73
CA GLU A 198 4.72 15.60 10.66
C GLU A 198 4.13 16.84 9.99
N LYS A 199 2.83 16.79 9.61
CA LYS A 199 2.11 17.91 9.01
C LYS A 199 2.05 19.13 9.92
N ALA A 200 1.74 18.94 11.21
CA ALA A 200 1.61 20.03 12.17
C ALA A 200 2.95 20.70 12.56
N THR A 201 4.06 19.97 12.42
CA THR A 201 5.40 20.44 12.80
C THR A 201 6.20 20.99 11.62
N GLN A 202 5.76 20.76 10.37
CA GLN A 202 6.43 21.22 9.15
C GLN A 202 6.70 22.73 9.14
N GLY A 203 5.81 23.55 9.72
CA GLY A 203 6.00 25.00 9.85
C GLY A 203 7.10 25.43 10.84
N ILE A 204 7.53 24.56 11.75
CA ILE A 204 8.64 24.83 12.70
C ILE A 204 9.94 24.30 12.12
N TYR A 205 9.96 23.00 11.80
CA TYR A 205 11.11 22.31 11.25
C TYR A 205 10.65 21.03 10.54
N PRO A 206 11.16 20.70 9.34
CA PRO A 206 10.78 19.46 8.65
C PRO A 206 11.28 18.23 9.41
N LEU A 207 10.37 17.29 9.68
CA LEU A 207 10.68 16.03 10.38
C LEU A 207 10.62 14.85 9.40
N GLN A 208 11.21 13.73 9.81
CA GLN A 208 11.13 12.42 9.14
C GLN A 208 11.06 11.32 10.21
N ASN A 209 10.55 10.15 9.80
CA ASN A 209 10.46 8.96 10.65
C ASN A 209 9.78 9.26 11.99
N VAL A 210 8.63 9.92 11.93
CA VAL A 210 7.81 10.26 13.10
C VAL A 210 6.98 9.04 13.48
N HIS A 211 7.33 8.38 14.57
CA HIS A 211 6.65 7.16 15.00
C HIS A 211 6.31 7.17 16.48
N ILE A 212 5.24 6.45 16.84
CA ILE A 212 4.99 6.03 18.21
C ILE A 212 5.85 4.79 18.46
N ARG A 213 7.01 5.01 19.08
CA ARG A 213 8.01 3.99 19.39
C ARG A 213 7.49 2.94 20.36
N LYS A 214 6.72 3.37 21.37
CA LYS A 214 6.31 2.48 22.45
C LYS A 214 4.99 2.92 23.05
N VAL A 215 4.14 1.95 23.38
CA VAL A 215 2.93 2.14 24.17
C VAL A 215 2.98 1.19 25.35
N LYS A 216 2.89 1.74 26.57
CA LYS A 216 2.82 0.98 27.82
C LYS A 216 1.44 1.15 28.43
N LEU A 217 0.79 0.06 28.78
CA LEU A 217 -0.40 0.07 29.61
C LEU A 217 -0.01 0.15 31.08
N LEU A 218 -0.45 1.19 31.77
CA LEU A 218 -0.14 1.43 33.19
C LEU A 218 -1.27 0.94 34.09
N LYS A 219 -2.52 1.23 33.72
CA LYS A 219 -3.71 0.81 34.47
C LYS A 219 -4.79 0.35 33.51
N GLN A 220 -5.36 -0.82 33.81
CA GLN A 220 -6.52 -1.36 33.13
C GLN A 220 -7.79 -1.03 33.92
N PRO A 221 -8.93 -0.82 33.25
CA PRO A 221 -10.24 -0.75 33.89
C PRO A 221 -10.63 -2.12 34.47
N LYS A 222 -11.78 -2.18 35.15
CA LYS A 222 -12.36 -3.46 35.58
C LYS A 222 -12.62 -4.32 34.35
N PHE A 223 -12.36 -5.62 34.49
CA PHE A 223 -12.59 -6.57 33.41
C PHE A 223 -14.08 -6.61 33.05
N ASP A 224 -14.38 -6.33 31.78
CA ASP A 224 -15.71 -6.48 31.21
C ASP A 224 -15.69 -7.57 30.12
N LEU A 225 -16.45 -8.64 30.37
CA LEU A 225 -16.59 -9.74 29.44
C LEU A 225 -17.31 -9.30 28.17
N GLY A 226 -18.30 -8.40 28.28
CA GLY A 226 -19.09 -7.93 27.15
C GLY A 226 -18.25 -7.19 26.12
N ALA A 227 -17.45 -6.22 26.58
CA ALA A 227 -16.49 -5.51 25.73
C ALA A 227 -15.49 -6.46 25.05
N LEU A 228 -14.98 -7.48 25.77
CA LEU A 228 -14.05 -8.45 25.19
C LEU A 228 -14.72 -9.32 24.11
N MET A 229 -15.96 -9.77 24.34
CA MET A 229 -16.70 -10.56 23.34
C MET A 229 -17.00 -9.75 22.08
N ALA A 230 -17.28 -8.46 22.22
CA ALA A 230 -17.47 -7.58 21.07
C ALA A 230 -16.21 -7.48 20.19
N LEU A 231 -15.01 -7.56 20.78
CA LEU A 231 -13.74 -7.55 20.04
C LEU A 231 -13.45 -8.85 19.30
N HIS A 232 -13.96 -9.96 19.80
CA HIS A 232 -13.69 -11.30 19.27
C HIS A 232 -14.86 -11.89 18.52
N GLY A 233 -16.00 -11.20 18.43
CA GLY A 233 -17.23 -11.64 17.80
C GLY A 233 -16.99 -12.58 16.62
N GLU A 234 -17.07 -13.87 16.91
CA GLU A 234 -17.24 -14.94 15.95
C GLU A 234 -18.75 -15.20 15.98
N SER A 235 -19.41 -14.86 14.88
CA SER A 235 -20.73 -15.39 14.57
C SER A 235 -20.63 -16.90 14.63
N THR A 236 -21.38 -17.50 15.54
CA THR A 236 -21.61 -18.93 15.59
C THR A 236 -22.54 -19.32 14.44
N THR A 237 -22.07 -19.23 13.19
CA THR A 237 -22.63 -19.89 12.00
C THR A 237 -21.72 -19.61 10.80
N ASP A 238 -21.35 -20.71 10.16
CA ASP A 238 -20.83 -20.96 8.81
C ASP A 238 -20.66 -19.82 7.77
N GLU A 239 -19.64 -20.06 6.94
CA GLU A 239 -19.34 -19.57 5.58
C GLU A 239 -20.13 -18.38 4.99
N GLN A 240 -19.36 -17.45 4.39
CA GLN A 240 -19.79 -16.31 3.56
C GLN A 240 -20.34 -15.09 4.32
N GLY A 241 -19.42 -14.24 4.79
CA GLY A 241 -19.70 -12.87 5.20
C GLY A 241 -18.61 -11.92 4.70
N GLN A 242 -18.95 -11.06 3.73
CA GLN A 242 -18.12 -9.92 3.34
C GLN A 242 -17.84 -9.05 4.57
N LYS A 243 -16.56 -8.78 4.85
CA LYS A 243 -16.14 -7.77 5.82
C LYS A 243 -16.62 -6.40 5.32
N ILE A 244 -17.56 -5.80 6.05
CA ILE A 244 -17.85 -4.37 5.91
C ILE A 244 -16.71 -3.64 6.64
N GLU A 245 -15.73 -3.13 5.90
CA GLU A 245 -14.78 -2.17 6.42
C GLU A 245 -15.53 -0.87 6.75
N ARG A 246 -15.68 -0.60 8.05
CA ARG A 246 -16.15 0.72 8.50
C ARG A 246 -14.94 1.67 8.51
N GLU A 247 -14.71 2.34 7.38
CA GLU A 247 -13.77 3.46 7.28
C GLU A 247 -14.18 4.57 8.26
N PHE A 248 -13.25 4.93 9.16
CA PHE A 248 -13.37 6.07 10.06
C PHE A 248 -13.15 7.36 9.24
N LYS A 249 -14.24 8.08 8.94
CA LYS A 249 -14.20 9.39 8.27
C LYS A 249 -13.95 10.50 9.29
N GLU A 250 -12.78 11.13 9.23
CA GLU A 250 -12.46 12.37 9.93
C GLU A 250 -13.36 13.51 9.40
N ARG A 251 -14.03 14.25 10.28
CA ARG A 251 -14.82 15.44 9.90
C ARG A 251 -13.88 16.62 9.72
N VAL A 252 -13.40 16.83 8.48
CA VAL A 252 -13.02 18.15 8.00
C VAL A 252 -14.07 18.57 6.98
N LEU A 253 -14.62 19.78 7.17
CA LEU A 253 -15.58 20.39 6.25
C LEU A 253 -14.91 20.65 4.91
N GLU A 254 -15.08 19.74 3.96
CA GLU A 254 -15.02 19.94 2.51
C GLU A 254 -15.80 18.77 1.86
N GLU A 255 -16.53 19.05 0.79
CA GLU A 255 -17.57 18.20 0.18
C GLU A 255 -17.16 16.72 -0.05
N PRO A 256 -18.10 15.75 -0.01
CA PRO A 256 -17.75 14.34 0.08
C PRO A 256 -17.18 13.82 -1.24
N MET A 257 -15.85 13.69 -1.33
CA MET A 257 -15.21 12.89 -2.37
C MET A 257 -15.24 11.40 -1.98
N ALA A 258 -15.55 10.54 -2.97
CA ALA A 258 -15.66 9.09 -2.83
C ALA A 258 -14.36 8.41 -2.33
N SER A 259 -14.50 7.29 -1.61
CA SER A 259 -13.38 6.46 -1.11
C SER A 259 -12.62 5.82 -2.29
N ASP A 260 -11.30 5.66 -2.14
CA ASP A 260 -10.39 5.29 -3.24
C ASP A 260 -10.63 3.87 -3.80
N GLU A 261 -11.28 2.98 -3.02
CA GLU A 261 -11.70 1.66 -3.48
C GLU A 261 -12.93 1.69 -4.42
N SER A 262 -13.78 2.72 -4.33
CA SER A 262 -15.02 2.85 -5.10
C SER A 262 -14.87 3.64 -6.41
N LEU A 263 -13.67 4.16 -6.69
CA LEU A 263 -13.46 5.00 -7.87
C LEU A 263 -13.47 4.19 -9.17
N PRO A 264 -14.25 4.62 -10.18
CA PRO A 264 -14.16 4.04 -11.51
C PRO A 264 -12.73 4.13 -12.04
N THR A 265 -12.20 2.98 -12.45
CA THR A 265 -10.79 2.86 -12.88
C THR A 265 -10.70 2.90 -14.40
N LEU A 266 -9.90 3.82 -14.93
CA LEU A 266 -9.66 3.98 -16.36
C LEU A 266 -8.23 3.58 -16.71
N LYS A 267 -8.10 2.71 -17.70
CA LYS A 267 -6.81 2.24 -18.22
C LYS A 267 -6.36 3.10 -19.39
N ILE A 268 -5.22 3.79 -19.25
CA ILE A 268 -4.64 4.65 -20.28
C ILE A 268 -3.25 4.11 -20.65
N LEU A 269 -2.99 3.98 -21.95
CA LEU A 269 -1.72 3.47 -22.48
C LEU A 269 -0.92 4.61 -23.12
N LEU A 270 0.40 4.66 -22.87
CA LEU A 270 1.30 5.58 -23.57
C LEU A 270 2.12 4.80 -24.60
N ILE A 271 2.03 5.21 -25.87
CA ILE A 271 2.72 4.56 -26.99
C ILE A 271 3.48 5.58 -27.85
N GLY A 272 4.44 5.10 -28.64
CA GLY A 272 5.24 5.91 -29.53
C GLY A 272 6.72 5.47 -29.57
N PRO A 273 7.54 6.13 -30.41
CA PRO A 273 8.92 5.72 -30.66
C PRO A 273 9.81 5.71 -29.40
N SER A 274 10.89 4.92 -29.45
CA SER A 274 11.94 4.96 -28.43
C SER A 274 12.51 6.38 -28.32
N GLY A 275 12.72 6.84 -27.08
CA GLY A 275 13.26 8.18 -26.85
C GLY A 275 12.30 9.34 -27.12
N ALA A 276 11.04 9.11 -27.48
CA ALA A 276 10.05 10.19 -27.68
C ALA A 276 9.77 11.01 -26.41
N GLY A 277 10.01 10.45 -25.21
CA GLY A 277 9.80 11.11 -23.93
C GLY A 277 8.59 10.61 -23.12
N LYS A 278 8.05 9.42 -23.44
CA LYS A 278 6.89 8.80 -22.75
C LYS A 278 7.11 8.63 -21.25
N SER A 279 8.18 7.96 -20.85
CA SER A 279 8.53 7.70 -19.45
C SER A 279 8.78 8.99 -18.67
N ALA A 280 9.47 9.95 -19.30
CA ALA A 280 9.70 11.27 -18.70
C ALA A 280 8.39 12.05 -18.50
N LEU A 281 7.47 11.99 -19.46
CA LEU A 281 6.16 12.62 -19.36
C LEU A 281 5.31 11.95 -18.26
N LEU A 282 5.32 10.61 -18.18
CA LEU A 282 4.59 9.86 -17.16
C LEU A 282 5.12 10.11 -15.75
N THR A 283 6.45 10.00 -15.56
CA THR A 283 7.08 10.27 -14.26
C THR A 283 6.87 11.72 -13.82
N ARG A 284 6.95 12.69 -14.75
CA ARG A 284 6.62 14.08 -14.43
C ARG A 284 5.16 14.25 -14.02
N TYR A 285 4.22 13.55 -14.67
CA TYR A 285 2.80 13.63 -14.32
C TYR A 285 2.48 12.96 -12.96
N CYS A 286 3.08 11.79 -12.70
CA CYS A 286 2.80 11.02 -11.49
C CYS A 286 3.52 11.57 -10.26
N ASP A 287 4.82 11.83 -10.37
CA ASP A 287 5.72 12.03 -9.23
C ASP A 287 6.25 13.47 -9.15
N ASP A 288 5.97 14.31 -10.16
CA ASP A 288 6.56 15.66 -10.32
C ASP A 288 8.10 15.66 -10.30
N GLU A 289 8.70 14.60 -10.83
CA GLU A 289 10.15 14.44 -10.97
C GLU A 289 10.57 14.45 -12.45
N PHE A 290 11.80 14.89 -12.71
CA PHE A 290 12.46 14.77 -14.02
C PHE A 290 13.95 14.60 -13.77
N ASP A 291 14.49 13.54 -14.32
CA ASP A 291 15.91 13.27 -14.29
C ASP A 291 16.47 13.53 -15.70
N PRO A 292 17.33 14.54 -15.88
CA PRO A 292 17.93 14.85 -17.18
C PRO A 292 18.84 13.73 -17.70
N ASP A 293 19.37 12.88 -16.81
CA ASP A 293 20.25 11.77 -17.16
C ASP A 293 19.48 10.45 -17.39
N SER A 294 18.16 10.46 -17.16
CA SER A 294 17.24 9.33 -17.41
C SER A 294 16.91 9.19 -18.91
N SER A 295 17.95 8.99 -19.71
CA SER A 295 17.87 8.66 -21.15
C SER A 295 17.92 7.15 -21.41
N ALA A 296 17.84 6.33 -20.36
CA ALA A 296 17.84 4.88 -20.48
C ALA A 296 16.56 4.41 -21.19
N ALA A 297 16.71 3.49 -22.15
CA ALA A 297 15.56 2.89 -22.83
C ALA A 297 14.74 2.07 -21.83
N THR A 298 13.42 2.27 -21.80
CA THR A 298 12.49 1.49 -20.96
C THR A 298 12.54 0.02 -21.36
N ILE A 299 13.03 -0.84 -20.47
CA ILE A 299 13.04 -2.29 -20.63
C ILE A 299 11.74 -2.82 -20.01
N GLY A 300 10.77 -3.20 -20.85
CA GLY A 300 9.47 -3.69 -20.42
C GLY A 300 8.37 -2.61 -20.35
N ILE A 301 7.35 -2.84 -19.50
CA ILE A 301 6.21 -1.94 -19.34
C ILE A 301 6.15 -1.49 -17.88
N ASP A 302 6.15 -0.18 -17.64
CA ASP A 302 6.02 0.41 -16.31
C ASP A 302 4.55 0.73 -16.02
N PHE A 303 4.13 0.56 -14.77
CA PHE A 303 2.75 0.74 -14.32
C PHE A 303 2.67 1.76 -13.19
N LYS A 304 1.93 2.85 -13.42
CA LYS A 304 1.67 3.88 -12.40
C LYS A 304 0.18 4.13 -12.23
N THR A 305 -0.23 4.45 -11.01
CA THR A 305 -1.63 4.80 -10.70
C THR A 305 -1.72 6.25 -10.25
N LYS A 306 -2.67 7.01 -10.79
CA LYS A 306 -2.89 8.42 -10.42
C LYS A 306 -4.38 8.73 -10.28
N ARG A 307 -4.77 9.47 -9.25
CA ARG A 307 -6.13 9.97 -9.09
C ARG A 307 -6.31 11.28 -9.86
N VAL A 308 -7.38 11.38 -10.63
CA VAL A 308 -7.76 12.62 -11.32
C VAL A 308 -9.24 12.91 -11.11
N ALA A 309 -9.60 14.17 -10.91
CA ALA A 309 -10.99 14.60 -10.91
C ALA A 309 -11.29 15.31 -12.24
N VAL A 310 -12.29 14.84 -12.98
CA VAL A 310 -12.74 15.41 -14.25
C VAL A 310 -14.25 15.57 -14.18
N ARG A 311 -14.76 16.77 -14.52
CA ARG A 311 -16.19 17.13 -14.41
C ARG A 311 -16.79 16.89 -13.01
N GLY A 312 -16.00 17.11 -11.96
CA GLY A 312 -16.43 16.89 -10.57
C GLY A 312 -16.44 15.41 -10.12
N THR A 313 -16.23 14.46 -11.04
CA THR A 313 -16.17 13.03 -10.71
C THR A 313 -14.70 12.58 -10.56
N PRO A 314 -14.34 11.96 -9.43
CA PRO A 314 -13.00 11.37 -9.25
C PRO A 314 -12.88 10.02 -9.98
N TYR A 315 -11.76 9.84 -10.67
CA TYR A 315 -11.37 8.61 -11.38
C TYR A 315 -9.99 8.15 -10.94
N ARG A 316 -9.78 6.83 -10.95
CA ARG A 316 -8.46 6.22 -10.76
C ARG A 316 -7.88 5.87 -12.13
N LEU A 317 -6.75 6.48 -12.49
CA LEU A 317 -6.06 6.22 -13.76
C LEU A 317 -4.99 5.17 -13.56
N ASN A 318 -5.10 4.10 -14.32
CA ASN A 318 -4.08 3.06 -14.47
C ASN A 318 -3.28 3.39 -15.73
N LEU A 319 -2.07 3.92 -15.54
CA LEU A 319 -1.21 4.44 -16.60
C LEU A 319 -0.12 3.40 -16.92
N PHE A 320 -0.02 3.05 -18.19
CA PHE A 320 0.94 2.06 -18.68
C PHE A 320 1.94 2.75 -19.62
N ASP A 321 3.23 2.75 -19.27
CA ASP A 321 4.30 3.22 -20.13
C ASP A 321 4.92 2.04 -20.88
N THR A 322 4.89 2.09 -22.21
CA THR A 322 5.40 0.99 -23.05
C THR A 322 6.82 1.24 -23.53
N ALA A 323 7.64 0.18 -23.56
CA ALA A 323 8.94 0.21 -24.22
C ALA A 323 8.79 0.63 -25.69
N GLY A 324 9.46 1.72 -26.07
CA GLY A 324 9.42 2.24 -27.44
C GLY A 324 10.30 1.48 -28.44
N GLN A 325 10.86 0.33 -28.09
CA GLN A 325 11.65 -0.48 -29.01
C GLN A 325 10.76 -1.42 -29.81
N GLU A 326 10.83 -1.32 -31.14
CA GLU A 326 10.09 -2.18 -32.06
C GLU A 326 10.39 -3.69 -31.88
N ARG A 327 11.53 -4.04 -31.25
CA ARG A 327 11.94 -5.43 -30.98
C ARG A 327 11.10 -6.16 -29.92
N PHE A 328 10.28 -5.45 -29.13
CA PHE A 328 9.42 -6.04 -28.09
C PHE A 328 7.92 -6.01 -28.42
N ARG A 329 7.57 -5.73 -29.69
CA ARG A 329 6.19 -5.52 -30.17
C ARG A 329 5.23 -6.70 -29.90
N THR A 330 5.74 -7.92 -29.80
CA THR A 330 4.93 -9.12 -29.53
C THR A 330 4.42 -9.22 -28.08
N LEU A 331 5.09 -8.57 -27.12
CA LEU A 331 4.62 -8.51 -25.72
C LEU A 331 3.53 -7.45 -25.50
N SER A 332 3.29 -6.57 -26.48
CA SER A 332 2.50 -5.34 -26.32
C SER A 332 0.99 -5.50 -26.57
N THR A 333 0.54 -6.44 -27.42
CA THR A 333 -0.87 -6.53 -27.85
C THR A 333 -1.85 -6.81 -26.70
N SER A 334 -1.42 -7.57 -25.68
CA SER A 334 -2.23 -7.86 -24.48
C SER A 334 -2.54 -6.62 -23.64
N PHE A 335 -1.69 -5.58 -23.70
CA PHE A 335 -1.87 -4.34 -22.93
C PHE A 335 -2.86 -3.38 -23.58
N TYR A 336 -3.06 -3.45 -24.90
CA TYR A 336 -4.11 -2.69 -25.58
C TYR A 336 -5.52 -3.19 -25.18
N ARG A 337 -5.65 -4.47 -24.79
CA ARG A 337 -6.92 -5.02 -24.34
C ARG A 337 -7.45 -4.28 -23.11
N GLY A 338 -8.65 -3.74 -23.24
CA GLY A 338 -9.33 -2.97 -22.19
C GLY A 338 -8.73 -1.59 -21.92
N ALA A 339 -7.91 -1.05 -22.82
CA ALA A 339 -7.51 0.35 -22.78
C ALA A 339 -8.72 1.24 -23.11
N HIS A 340 -8.95 2.26 -22.27
CA HIS A 340 -10.02 3.25 -22.46
C HIS A 340 -9.52 4.43 -23.28
N GLY A 341 -8.23 4.75 -23.18
CA GLY A 341 -7.58 5.78 -23.97
C GLY A 341 -6.11 5.45 -24.26
N VAL A 342 -5.59 6.02 -25.33
CA VAL A 342 -4.21 5.84 -25.79
C VAL A 342 -3.61 7.22 -26.06
N ILE A 343 -2.49 7.51 -25.39
CA ILE A 343 -1.71 8.73 -25.58
C ILE A 343 -0.52 8.37 -26.48
N LEU A 344 -0.50 8.94 -27.67
CA LEU A 344 0.54 8.80 -28.66
C LEU A 344 1.55 9.94 -28.50
N VAL A 345 2.82 9.62 -28.32
CA VAL A 345 3.87 10.60 -28.02
C VAL A 345 4.98 10.56 -29.07
N TYR A 346 5.29 11.71 -29.66
CA TYR A 346 6.45 11.91 -30.53
C TYR A 346 7.35 13.05 -30.01
N ASP A 347 8.58 13.15 -30.50
CA ASP A 347 9.51 14.22 -30.15
C ASP A 347 9.44 15.36 -31.18
N ILE A 348 9.13 16.58 -30.74
CA ILE A 348 9.00 17.77 -31.61
C ILE A 348 10.32 18.09 -32.33
N SER A 349 11.47 17.72 -31.75
CA SER A 349 12.79 17.93 -32.36
C SER A 349 13.19 16.84 -33.37
N SER A 350 12.40 15.78 -33.53
CA SER A 350 12.73 14.66 -34.42
C SER A 350 11.61 14.36 -35.42
N ARG A 351 11.82 14.75 -36.69
CA ARG A 351 10.88 14.47 -37.80
C ARG A 351 10.66 12.97 -38.00
N ALA A 352 11.70 12.14 -37.80
CA ALA A 352 11.58 10.69 -37.88
C ALA A 352 10.58 10.12 -36.86
N SER A 353 10.56 10.67 -35.64
CA SER A 353 9.60 10.25 -34.62
C SER A 353 8.16 10.58 -35.04
N PHE A 354 7.94 11.70 -35.71
CA PHE A 354 6.64 12.12 -36.21
C PHE A 354 6.15 11.28 -37.40
N LEU A 355 7.01 11.01 -38.39
CA LEU A 355 6.65 10.15 -39.53
C LEU A 355 6.27 8.73 -39.10
N SER A 356 6.90 8.22 -38.04
CA SER A 356 6.56 6.90 -37.51
C SER A 356 5.19 6.85 -36.81
N MET A 357 4.57 8.00 -36.53
CA MET A 357 3.29 8.04 -35.81
C MET A 357 2.14 7.38 -36.56
N GLU A 358 2.15 7.38 -37.90
CA GLU A 358 1.14 6.67 -38.69
C GLU A 358 1.04 5.20 -38.28
N LYS A 359 2.19 4.52 -38.13
CA LYS A 359 2.24 3.12 -37.72
C LYS A 359 1.72 2.90 -36.30
N TRP A 360 1.92 3.87 -35.41
CA TRP A 360 1.43 3.80 -34.03
C TRP A 360 -0.07 4.08 -33.93
N PHE A 361 -0.61 4.94 -34.79
CA PHE A 361 -2.05 5.10 -34.95
C PHE A 361 -2.69 3.81 -35.46
N ASP A 362 -2.15 3.23 -36.54
CA ASP A 362 -2.64 1.96 -37.10
C ASP A 362 -2.58 0.84 -36.06
N GLU A 363 -1.50 0.77 -35.26
CA GLU A 363 -1.36 -0.23 -34.19
C GLU A 363 -2.37 -0.03 -33.06
N ALA A 364 -2.62 1.22 -32.64
CA ALA A 364 -3.61 1.52 -31.61
C ALA A 364 -5.01 1.14 -32.09
N GLU A 365 -5.37 1.52 -33.31
CA GLU A 365 -6.69 1.23 -33.90
C GLU A 365 -6.90 -0.28 -34.11
N ALA A 366 -5.88 -1.02 -34.54
CA ALA A 366 -5.98 -2.45 -34.76
C ALA A 366 -6.11 -3.29 -33.48
N ASN A 367 -5.62 -2.80 -32.33
CA ASN A 367 -5.53 -3.59 -31.09
C ASN A 367 -6.46 -3.10 -29.97
N THR A 368 -7.22 -2.02 -30.18
CA THR A 368 -8.15 -1.46 -29.19
C THR A 368 -9.60 -1.59 -29.64
N VAL A 369 -10.52 -1.27 -28.73
CA VAL A 369 -11.96 -1.26 -29.06
C VAL A 369 -12.29 -0.07 -29.98
N PRO A 370 -13.21 -0.23 -30.95
CA PRO A 370 -13.68 0.88 -31.76
C PRO A 370 -14.15 2.05 -30.88
N GLY A 371 -13.67 3.25 -31.19
CA GLY A 371 -14.00 4.48 -30.47
C GLY A 371 -13.09 4.82 -29.28
N VAL A 372 -12.00 4.07 -29.05
CA VAL A 372 -10.99 4.41 -28.02
C VAL A 372 -10.57 5.90 -28.11
N ALA A 373 -10.34 6.54 -26.96
CA ALA A 373 -9.90 7.93 -26.94
C ALA A 373 -8.40 8.02 -27.30
N LEU A 374 -8.09 8.35 -28.56
CA LEU A 374 -6.72 8.62 -29.02
C LEU A 374 -6.33 10.07 -28.75
N TYR A 375 -5.10 10.34 -28.33
CA TYR A 375 -4.61 11.70 -28.12
C TYR A 375 -3.15 11.84 -28.51
N LEU A 376 -2.82 12.87 -29.28
CA LEU A 376 -1.46 13.08 -29.79
C LEU A 376 -0.70 14.11 -28.95
N VAL A 377 0.54 13.79 -28.57
CA VAL A 377 1.41 14.66 -27.79
C VAL A 377 2.73 14.87 -28.51
N GLY A 378 3.06 16.14 -28.78
CA GLY A 378 4.42 16.54 -29.11
C GLY A 378 5.22 16.77 -27.83
N ALA A 379 6.16 15.89 -27.51
CA ALA A 379 7.00 16.00 -26.32
C ALA A 379 8.29 16.80 -26.58
N LYS A 380 8.97 17.17 -25.48
CA LYS A 380 10.23 17.95 -25.46
C LYS A 380 10.10 19.36 -26.05
N LEU A 381 8.99 20.03 -25.74
CA LEU A 381 8.76 21.41 -26.15
C LEU A 381 9.90 22.37 -25.75
N ASP A 382 10.65 22.06 -24.69
CA ASP A 382 11.83 22.81 -24.24
C ASP A 382 12.97 22.87 -25.27
N LYS A 383 13.02 21.95 -26.23
CA LYS A 383 14.01 21.98 -27.33
C LYS A 383 13.64 22.93 -28.46
N ALA A 384 12.39 23.42 -28.50
CA ALA A 384 11.94 24.35 -29.53
C ALA A 384 12.44 25.79 -29.30
N SER A 385 12.85 26.15 -28.07
CA SER A 385 13.19 27.53 -27.66
C SER A 385 14.69 27.77 -27.41
N SER A 386 15.55 26.76 -27.59
CA SER A 386 16.94 26.80 -27.13
C SER A 386 17.99 27.36 -28.12
N SER A 387 17.63 28.19 -29.09
CA SER A 387 18.58 28.86 -29.98
C SER A 387 18.52 30.38 -29.87
N THR A 388 19.37 30.94 -29.00
CA THR A 388 19.70 32.37 -29.02
C THR A 388 20.83 32.61 -30.03
N SER A 389 20.66 33.67 -30.83
CA SER A 389 21.60 34.37 -31.74
C SER A 389 21.92 33.77 -33.12
N SER A 390 21.11 34.13 -34.12
CA SER A 390 21.53 35.08 -35.18
C SER A 390 20.35 35.50 -36.06
N SER A 391 20.27 36.82 -36.28
CA SER A 391 19.47 37.67 -37.18
C SER A 391 18.22 37.15 -37.93
N PRO A 392 17.14 37.96 -38.01
CA PRO A 392 15.94 37.63 -38.77
C PRO A 392 16.14 37.97 -40.25
N SER A 393 16.05 36.96 -41.12
CA SER A 393 15.79 37.16 -42.55
C SER A 393 14.58 36.33 -42.95
N SER A 394 13.76 36.94 -43.79
CA SER A 394 12.39 36.60 -44.13
C SER A 394 12.25 35.31 -44.95
N SER A 395 11.12 34.64 -44.71
CA SER A 395 10.50 33.50 -45.41
C SER A 395 10.84 32.10 -44.85
N GLU A 396 9.75 31.43 -44.47
CA GLU A 396 9.59 30.07 -43.93
C GLU A 396 9.84 29.85 -42.42
N THR A 397 8.71 29.70 -41.74
CA THR A 397 8.48 29.54 -40.31
C THR A 397 8.96 28.16 -39.82
N THR A 398 10.18 28.05 -39.28
CA THR A 398 10.50 27.00 -38.30
C THR A 398 11.54 27.50 -37.30
N PRO A 399 11.23 27.65 -35.99
CA PRO A 399 12.22 28.02 -35.00
C PRO A 399 13.31 26.93 -34.88
N SER A 400 14.58 27.36 -34.90
CA SER A 400 15.82 26.58 -35.03
C SER A 400 16.07 25.56 -33.90
N GLY A 401 15.31 24.46 -33.89
CA GLY A 401 15.36 23.36 -32.91
C GLY A 401 14.11 22.47 -32.93
N ARG A 402 13.06 22.96 -33.59
CA ARG A 402 11.82 22.24 -33.90
C ARG A 402 11.92 21.62 -35.30
N ALA A 403 11.56 20.35 -35.45
CA ALA A 403 11.53 19.64 -36.73
C ALA A 403 10.10 19.46 -37.29
N VAL A 404 9.08 19.67 -36.44
CA VAL A 404 7.66 19.49 -36.76
C VAL A 404 6.89 20.72 -36.28
N SER A 405 6.13 21.37 -37.17
CA SER A 405 5.33 22.53 -36.80
C SER A 405 4.12 22.11 -35.97
N THR A 406 3.62 23.02 -35.12
CA THR A 406 2.42 22.78 -34.31
C THR A 406 1.20 22.50 -35.21
N ASP A 407 1.12 23.18 -36.35
CA ASP A 407 0.04 23.00 -37.33
C ASP A 407 0.09 21.62 -37.98
N GLU A 408 1.28 21.09 -38.25
CA GLU A 408 1.47 19.76 -38.83
C GLU A 408 1.05 18.66 -37.84
N GLY A 409 1.43 18.81 -36.56
CA GLY A 409 0.97 17.92 -35.49
C GLY A 409 -0.55 17.95 -35.29
N ALA A 410 -1.14 19.16 -35.32
CA ALA A 410 -2.58 19.34 -35.21
C ALA A 410 -3.33 18.82 -36.46
N ALA A 411 -2.74 18.91 -37.65
CA ALA A 411 -3.30 18.35 -38.87
C ALA A 411 -3.33 16.82 -38.82
N LEU A 412 -2.24 16.17 -38.36
CA LEU A 412 -2.20 14.71 -38.20
C LEU A 412 -3.23 14.22 -37.19
N ALA A 413 -3.34 14.88 -36.03
CA ALA A 413 -4.32 14.55 -35.01
C ALA A 413 -5.76 14.64 -35.54
N ARG A 414 -6.08 15.69 -36.33
CA ARG A 414 -7.39 15.85 -36.97
C ARG A 414 -7.64 14.79 -38.05
N ALA A 415 -6.65 14.49 -38.88
CA ALA A 415 -6.77 13.50 -39.95
C ALA A 415 -7.05 12.08 -39.42
N ARG A 416 -6.47 11.73 -38.25
CA ARG A 416 -6.68 10.44 -37.58
C ARG A 416 -7.81 10.45 -36.55
N GLY A 417 -8.61 11.52 -36.47
CA GLY A 417 -9.75 11.59 -35.56
C GLY A 417 -9.37 11.55 -34.06
N ALA A 418 -8.16 11.98 -33.69
CA ALA A 418 -7.74 12.03 -32.30
C ALA A 418 -8.59 13.03 -31.49
N ALA A 419 -8.81 12.73 -30.22
CA ALA A 419 -9.58 13.54 -29.28
C ALA A 419 -8.97 14.93 -29.03
N GLY A 420 -7.66 15.07 -29.22
CA GLY A 420 -6.95 16.33 -29.05
C GLY A 420 -5.48 16.23 -29.41
N PHE A 421 -4.83 17.39 -29.41
CA PHE A 421 -3.41 17.56 -29.63
C PHE A 421 -2.87 18.62 -28.68
N CYS A 422 -1.72 18.34 -28.07
CA CYS A 422 -0.94 19.38 -27.41
C CYS A 422 0.55 19.09 -27.42
N GLU A 423 1.33 20.14 -27.21
CA GLU A 423 2.77 20.05 -27.04
C GLU A 423 3.13 20.21 -25.57
N ALA A 424 4.00 19.36 -25.05
CA ALA A 424 4.35 19.29 -23.63
C ALA A 424 5.85 19.17 -23.42
N SER A 425 6.34 19.70 -22.30
CA SER A 425 7.71 19.47 -21.82
C SER A 425 7.70 18.90 -20.40
N ALA A 426 8.26 17.69 -20.27
CA ALA A 426 8.52 17.10 -18.96
C ALA A 426 9.58 17.88 -18.16
N ARG A 427 10.44 18.66 -18.83
CA ARG A 427 11.49 19.46 -18.22
C ARG A 427 10.96 20.76 -17.63
N THR A 428 10.19 21.54 -18.41
CA THR A 428 9.65 22.85 -17.97
C THR A 428 8.29 22.76 -17.29
N ARG A 429 7.68 21.57 -17.26
CA ARG A 429 6.33 21.27 -16.70
C ARG A 429 5.18 21.84 -17.52
N GLU A 430 5.45 22.41 -18.68
CA GLU A 430 4.44 22.96 -19.57
C GLU A 430 3.57 21.84 -20.16
N ASN A 431 2.25 22.02 -20.06
CA ASN A 431 1.21 21.16 -20.63
C ASN A 431 1.25 19.66 -20.25
N VAL A 432 1.98 19.26 -19.21
CA VAL A 432 2.10 17.83 -18.82
C VAL A 432 0.76 17.23 -18.39
N ARG A 433 -0.07 17.99 -17.67
CA ARG A 433 -1.37 17.51 -17.15
C ARG A 433 -2.45 17.41 -18.24
N ARG A 434 -2.34 18.23 -19.29
CA ARG A 434 -3.40 18.43 -20.30
C ARG A 434 -3.78 17.15 -21.07
N PRO A 435 -2.83 16.36 -21.61
CA PRO A 435 -3.15 15.11 -22.31
C PRO A 435 -4.00 14.14 -21.48
N PHE A 436 -3.62 13.95 -20.21
CA PHE A 436 -4.30 12.99 -19.33
C PHE A 436 -5.71 13.44 -18.97
N VAL A 437 -5.93 14.74 -18.76
CA VAL A 437 -7.25 15.27 -18.43
C VAL A 437 -8.17 15.24 -19.65
N GLU A 438 -7.70 15.64 -20.83
CA GLU A 438 -8.51 15.68 -22.04
C GLU A 438 -8.89 14.27 -22.55
N VAL A 439 -7.98 13.30 -22.45
CA VAL A 439 -8.29 11.89 -22.74
C VAL A 439 -9.37 11.37 -21.80
N VAL A 440 -9.23 11.59 -20.50
CA VAL A 440 -10.22 11.14 -19.51
C VAL A 440 -11.57 11.80 -19.75
N ASP A 441 -11.57 13.11 -20.02
CA ASP A 441 -12.79 13.84 -20.36
C ASP A 441 -13.48 13.28 -21.61
N ARG A 442 -12.72 12.88 -22.65
CA ARG A 442 -13.27 12.23 -23.84
C ARG A 442 -13.86 10.85 -23.54
N VAL A 443 -13.18 10.04 -22.73
CA VAL A 443 -13.66 8.72 -22.31
C VAL A 443 -14.97 8.86 -21.52
N VAL A 444 -15.03 9.80 -20.59
CA VAL A 444 -16.21 10.04 -19.74
C VAL A 444 -17.41 10.55 -20.54
N ARG A 445 -17.18 11.32 -21.62
CA ARG A 445 -18.24 11.75 -22.55
C ARG A 445 -18.83 10.63 -23.40
N SER A 446 -18.21 9.44 -23.43
CA SER A 446 -18.59 8.34 -24.31
C SER A 446 -18.99 7.11 -23.47
N PRO A 447 -20.25 7.02 -22.99
CA PRO A 447 -20.71 5.95 -22.11
C PRO A 447 -20.55 4.55 -22.74
N ASP A 448 -20.66 4.47 -24.06
CA ASP A 448 -20.50 3.23 -24.82
C ASP A 448 -19.09 2.63 -24.67
N LEU A 449 -18.06 3.46 -24.53
CA LEU A 449 -16.68 2.99 -24.28
C LEU A 449 -16.52 2.40 -22.88
N LEU A 450 -17.18 3.00 -21.88
CA LEU A 450 -17.18 2.48 -20.52
C LEU A 450 -17.89 1.12 -20.45
N ALA A 451 -18.98 0.95 -21.20
CA ALA A 451 -19.75 -0.29 -21.28
C ALA A 451 -19.05 -1.39 -22.11
N ALA A 452 -18.52 -1.05 -23.28
CA ALA A 452 -17.84 -2.00 -24.18
C ALA A 452 -16.57 -2.59 -23.55
N VAL A 453 -15.81 -1.78 -22.80
CA VAL A 453 -14.62 -2.27 -22.08
C VAL A 453 -15.03 -3.14 -20.88
N ALA A 454 -16.15 -2.85 -20.22
CA ALA A 454 -16.66 -3.68 -19.12
C ALA A 454 -17.16 -5.07 -19.60
N ALA A 455 -17.76 -5.16 -20.79
CA ALA A 455 -18.23 -6.41 -21.39
C ALA A 455 -17.09 -7.38 -21.77
N GLY A 456 -15.87 -6.87 -22.01
CA GLY A 456 -14.68 -7.68 -22.31
C GLY A 456 -14.03 -8.35 -21.08
N ARG A 457 -14.59 -8.15 -19.88
CA ARG A 457 -14.06 -8.54 -18.56
C ARG A 457 -14.68 -9.84 -18.05
N ALA A 458 -14.59 -10.94 -18.80
CA ALA A 458 -14.76 -12.27 -18.20
C ALA A 458 -13.50 -12.61 -17.36
N PRO A 459 -13.63 -13.05 -16.10
CA PRO A 459 -12.48 -13.37 -15.26
C PRO A 459 -11.81 -14.66 -15.77
N GLY A 460 -10.58 -14.53 -16.27
CA GLY A 460 -9.75 -15.65 -16.68
C GLY A 460 -9.16 -16.37 -15.48
N THR A 461 -9.89 -17.35 -14.95
CA THR A 461 -9.33 -18.43 -14.13
C THR A 461 -8.62 -19.40 -15.07
N VAL A 462 -7.30 -19.55 -14.92
CA VAL A 462 -6.58 -20.69 -15.50
C VAL A 462 -6.99 -21.93 -14.72
N ALA A 463 -7.96 -22.68 -15.24
CA ALA A 463 -8.36 -23.97 -14.68
C ALA A 463 -7.32 -25.04 -15.06
N VAL A 464 -6.43 -25.35 -14.12
CA VAL A 464 -5.55 -26.52 -14.22
C VAL A 464 -6.34 -27.76 -13.80
N GLY A 465 -6.73 -28.55 -14.80
CA GLY A 465 -6.84 -30.02 -14.78
C GLY A 465 -7.73 -30.69 -13.71
N GLY A 466 -8.91 -31.14 -14.13
CA GLY A 466 -9.76 -32.06 -13.36
C GLY A 466 -10.55 -33.02 -14.26
N GLY A 467 -9.91 -34.14 -14.63
CA GLY A 467 -10.49 -35.44 -15.00
C GLY A 467 -11.80 -35.53 -15.79
N GLY A 468 -11.70 -35.72 -17.10
CA GLY A 468 -12.75 -36.32 -17.93
C GLY A 468 -12.35 -37.72 -18.39
N ARG A 469 -13.00 -38.77 -17.85
CA ARG A 469 -13.00 -40.12 -18.42
C ARG A 469 -14.09 -40.20 -19.49
N GLY A 470 -13.76 -40.72 -20.67
CA GLY A 470 -14.71 -41.50 -21.47
C GLY A 470 -14.78 -41.18 -22.97
N GLY A 471 -14.03 -41.95 -23.77
CA GLY A 471 -14.56 -42.58 -24.98
C GLY A 471 -14.24 -41.94 -26.34
N GLY A 472 -13.53 -42.69 -27.20
CA GLY A 472 -13.56 -42.46 -28.66
C GLY A 472 -12.26 -42.77 -29.40
N TYR A 473 -12.05 -44.04 -29.75
CA TYR A 473 -11.08 -44.51 -30.73
C TYR A 473 -11.30 -43.84 -32.11
N SER A 474 -10.25 -43.35 -32.78
CA SER A 474 -9.72 -44.02 -33.99
C SER A 474 -8.47 -43.32 -34.57
N SER A 475 -7.51 -44.18 -34.89
CA SER A 475 -6.42 -44.07 -35.85
C SER A 475 -6.59 -43.06 -37.00
N VAL A 476 -5.51 -42.35 -37.36
CA VAL A 476 -4.63 -42.67 -38.51
C VAL A 476 -3.55 -41.57 -38.61
N CYS A 477 -2.30 -42.03 -38.74
CA CYS A 477 -1.10 -41.25 -39.04
C CYS A 477 -1.07 -40.87 -40.52
N SER A 478 -0.44 -39.74 -40.90
CA SER A 478 0.64 -39.68 -41.92
C SER A 478 0.99 -38.24 -42.32
N CYS A 479 2.31 -38.03 -42.41
CA CYS A 479 3.07 -36.94 -43.05
C CYS A 479 3.36 -35.69 -42.22
#